data_AF-A0A6G9A7X3-F1
#
_entry.id   AF-A0A6G9A7X3-F1
#
_cell.length_a   1.000
_cell.length_b   1.000
_cell.length_c   1.000
_cell.angle_alpha   90.00
_cell.angle_beta   90.00
_cell.angle_gamma   90.00
#
_symmetry.space_group_name_H-M   'P 1'
#
loop_
_entity.id
_entity.type
_entity.pdbx_description
1 polymer ?
#
loop_
_entity_poly.entity_id
_entity_poly.type
_entity_poly.pdbx_seq_one_letter_code
_entity_poly.pdbx_strand_id
1 'polypeptide(L)'
;MDQWGRGVSPDDIVASIEARFQLATGQDRYDLASQLNTFLTIAYRDEERLQLLDRVMKEFPDDVQLPMNKAEVYLHSSADFSEAVKWADVAIERANRQRCWQREALGFKARILLKFGRGDELSDLLEEIMALRLKKGALDVGRERDFVDRAPPGLIRKDVLDRYNEFRPKRETDSSADMPPRFEPPEEAL
;
A
#
# COMPACT_ATOMS: atom_id res chain seq x y z
N MET A 1 13.86 5.17 38.11
CA MET A 1 13.39 3.83 38.53
C MET A 1 12.80 3.18 37.30
N ASP A 2 13.61 2.38 36.62
CA ASP A 2 13.27 1.65 35.39
C ASP A 2 12.24 0.56 35.68
N GLN A 3 11.16 0.54 34.90
CA GLN A 3 10.20 -0.58 34.83
C GLN A 3 10.07 -1.12 33.40
N TRP A 4 11.18 -1.27 32.68
CA TRP A 4 11.22 -1.95 31.37
C TRP A 4 12.14 -3.19 31.38
N GLY A 5 12.27 -3.84 32.54
CA GLY A 5 13.04 -5.07 32.69
C GLY A 5 12.26 -6.31 32.28
N ARG A 6 12.70 -6.98 31.19
CA ARG A 6 12.29 -8.29 30.62
C ARG A 6 11.19 -8.30 29.55
N GLY A 7 11.27 -7.41 28.56
CA GLY A 7 10.55 -7.58 27.28
C GLY A 7 11.47 -8.23 26.24
N VAL A 8 10.93 -9.14 25.42
CA VAL A 8 11.62 -9.64 24.21
C VAL A 8 11.81 -8.44 23.28
N SER A 9 13.06 -8.15 22.86
CA SER A 9 13.31 -7.02 21.95
C SER A 9 12.78 -7.31 20.54
N PRO A 10 12.42 -6.30 19.74
CA PRO A 10 12.09 -6.51 18.33
C PRO A 10 13.18 -7.28 17.57
N ASP A 11 14.46 -7.06 17.91
CA ASP A 11 15.58 -7.77 17.29
C ASP A 11 15.61 -9.27 17.66
N ASP A 12 15.29 -9.63 18.91
CA ASP A 12 15.18 -11.03 19.32
C ASP A 12 14.03 -11.74 18.58
N ILE A 13 12.92 -11.03 18.35
CA ILE A 13 11.78 -11.55 17.59
C ILE A 13 12.18 -11.74 16.11
N VAL A 14 12.80 -10.73 15.50
CA VAL A 14 13.29 -10.80 14.11
C VAL A 14 14.24 -11.99 13.93
N ALA A 15 15.23 -12.14 14.80
CA ALA A 15 16.19 -13.24 14.75
C ALA A 15 15.52 -14.61 14.90
N SER A 16 14.54 -14.72 15.81
CA SER A 16 13.78 -15.96 16.02
C SER A 16 12.93 -16.35 14.80
N ILE A 17 12.22 -15.38 14.21
CA ILE A 17 11.41 -15.61 13.02
C ILE A 17 12.30 -15.93 11.82
N GLU A 18 13.42 -15.22 11.63
CA GLU A 18 14.33 -15.48 10.52
C GLU A 18 14.94 -16.89 10.58
N ALA A 19 15.36 -17.35 11.77
CA ALA A 19 15.87 -18.71 11.93
C ALA A 19 14.84 -19.78 11.50
N ARG A 20 13.56 -19.57 11.84
CA ARG A 20 12.46 -20.45 11.40
C ARG A 20 12.20 -20.33 9.90
N PHE A 21 12.21 -19.10 9.38
CA PHE A 21 12.01 -18.80 7.97
C PHE A 21 13.02 -19.50 7.07
N GLN A 22 14.30 -19.57 7.47
CA GLN A 22 15.33 -20.25 6.69
C GLN A 22 15.06 -21.77 6.51
N LEU A 23 14.38 -22.40 7.46
CA LEU A 23 14.08 -23.83 7.45
C LEU A 23 12.69 -24.15 6.87
N ALA A 24 11.79 -23.16 6.85
CA ALA A 24 10.42 -23.33 6.39
C ALA A 24 10.32 -23.41 4.87
N THR A 25 9.24 -24.03 4.39
CA THR A 25 8.87 -24.11 2.96
C THR A 25 7.36 -23.92 2.78
N GLY A 26 6.93 -23.58 1.57
CA GLY A 26 5.49 -23.47 1.24
C GLY A 26 4.76 -22.44 2.11
N GLN A 27 3.57 -22.79 2.59
CA GLN A 27 2.71 -21.86 3.33
C GLN A 27 3.34 -21.35 4.64
N ASP A 28 4.02 -22.21 5.41
CA ASP A 28 4.66 -21.78 6.66
C ASP A 28 5.74 -20.72 6.38
N ARG A 29 6.48 -20.87 5.29
CA ARG A 29 7.47 -19.89 4.85
C ARG A 29 6.82 -18.57 4.45
N TYR A 30 5.67 -18.61 3.78
CA TYR A 30 4.90 -17.41 3.45
C TYR A 30 4.41 -16.69 4.72
N ASP A 31 3.84 -17.43 5.67
CA ASP A 31 3.32 -16.87 6.92
C ASP A 31 4.45 -16.24 7.75
N LEU A 32 5.62 -16.90 7.80
CA LEU A 32 6.82 -16.38 8.44
C LEU A 32 7.38 -15.16 7.71
N ALA A 33 7.35 -15.11 6.37
CA ALA A 33 7.73 -13.94 5.60
C ALA A 33 6.85 -12.73 5.93
N SER A 34 5.53 -12.94 6.03
CA SER A 34 4.58 -11.90 6.40
C SER A 34 4.87 -11.34 7.80
N GLN A 35 5.08 -12.23 8.79
CA GLN A 35 5.47 -11.82 10.14
C GLN A 35 6.82 -11.08 10.17
N LEU A 36 7.81 -11.61 9.45
CA LEU A 36 9.13 -11.00 9.39
C LEU A 36 9.07 -9.61 8.73
N ASN A 37 8.28 -9.43 7.67
CA ASN A 37 8.02 -8.13 7.06
C ASN A 37 7.43 -7.12 8.08
N THR A 38 6.46 -7.54 8.90
CA THR A 38 5.89 -6.68 9.96
C THR A 38 6.93 -6.29 11.01
N PHE A 39 7.70 -7.25 11.52
CA PHE A 39 8.69 -6.96 12.57
C PHE A 39 9.89 -6.16 12.06
N LEU A 40 10.32 -6.37 10.80
CA LEU A 40 11.33 -5.53 10.17
C LEU A 40 10.83 -4.08 9.99
N THR A 41 9.54 -3.88 9.72
CA THR A 41 8.92 -2.54 9.69
C THR A 41 8.96 -1.87 11.06
N ILE A 42 8.55 -2.58 12.11
CA ILE A 42 8.58 -2.07 13.49
C ILE A 42 10.00 -1.73 13.94
N ALA A 43 10.99 -2.52 13.51
CA ALA A 43 12.39 -2.31 13.81
C ALA A 43 13.09 -1.27 12.91
N TYR A 44 12.37 -0.66 11.94
CA TYR A 44 12.92 0.27 10.95
C TYR A 44 14.11 -0.30 10.14
N ARG A 45 14.05 -1.60 9.81
CA ARG A 45 15.11 -2.35 9.10
C ARG A 45 14.76 -2.52 7.62
N ASP A 46 14.68 -1.39 6.91
CA ASP A 46 14.10 -1.32 5.58
C ASP A 46 14.93 -2.01 4.49
N GLU A 47 16.26 -1.97 4.57
CA GLU A 47 17.13 -2.69 3.62
C GLU A 47 16.90 -4.20 3.69
N GLU A 48 16.80 -4.74 4.90
CA GLU A 48 16.53 -6.16 5.13
C GLU A 48 15.11 -6.54 4.72
N ARG A 49 14.15 -5.62 4.92
CA ARG A 49 12.77 -5.78 4.44
C ARG A 49 12.73 -5.88 2.92
N LEU A 50 13.47 -5.02 2.19
CA LEU A 50 13.58 -5.10 0.73
C LEU A 50 14.19 -6.43 0.28
N GLN A 51 15.29 -6.87 0.93
CA GLN A 51 15.92 -8.15 0.61
C GLN A 51 15.02 -9.35 0.89
N LEU A 52 14.24 -9.31 1.97
CA LEU A 52 13.21 -10.32 2.25
C LEU A 52 12.17 -10.35 1.14
N LEU A 53 11.58 -9.20 0.80
CA LEU A 53 10.54 -9.10 -0.23
C LEU A 53 11.08 -9.58 -1.59
N ASP A 54 12.30 -9.23 -1.97
CA ASP A 54 12.93 -9.73 -3.20
C ASP A 54 13.11 -11.25 -3.24
N ARG A 55 13.43 -11.88 -2.10
CA ARG A 55 13.51 -13.33 -2.00
C ARG A 55 12.14 -13.97 -2.13
N VAL A 56 11.17 -13.48 -1.35
CA VAL A 56 9.83 -14.10 -1.24
C VAL A 56 9.02 -13.87 -2.52
N MET A 57 9.19 -12.75 -3.22
CA MET A 57 8.53 -12.49 -4.51
C MET A 57 8.99 -13.43 -5.63
N LYS A 58 10.18 -14.01 -5.54
CA LYS A 58 10.64 -15.04 -6.49
C LYS A 58 9.95 -16.38 -6.24
N GLU A 59 9.65 -16.67 -4.98
CA GLU A 59 8.99 -17.91 -4.56
C GLU A 59 7.47 -17.85 -4.74
N PHE A 60 6.87 -16.67 -4.52
CA PHE A 60 5.44 -16.41 -4.67
C PHE A 60 5.21 -15.32 -5.74
N PRO A 61 5.41 -15.64 -7.04
CA PRO A 61 5.41 -14.65 -8.12
C PRO A 61 4.03 -14.07 -8.42
N ASP A 62 2.97 -14.73 -7.97
CA ASP A 62 1.59 -14.28 -8.12
C ASP A 62 1.09 -13.49 -6.90
N ASP A 63 1.81 -13.43 -5.77
CA ASP A 63 1.31 -12.69 -4.62
C ASP A 63 1.18 -11.18 -4.92
N VAL A 64 -0.01 -10.62 -4.65
CA VAL A 64 -0.34 -9.21 -4.91
C VAL A 64 0.16 -8.29 -3.78
N GLN A 65 0.21 -8.79 -2.54
CA GLN A 65 0.59 -8.01 -1.36
C GLN A 65 2.09 -7.75 -1.31
N LEU A 66 2.94 -8.70 -1.71
CA LEU A 66 4.38 -8.53 -1.69
C LEU A 66 4.88 -7.28 -2.46
N PRO A 67 4.46 -7.02 -3.71
CA PRO A 67 4.83 -5.77 -4.39
C PRO A 67 4.21 -4.52 -3.74
N MET A 68 3.02 -4.59 -3.13
CA MET A 68 2.47 -3.45 -2.37
C MET A 68 3.32 -3.16 -1.12
N ASN A 69 3.71 -4.19 -0.38
CA ASN A 69 4.62 -4.07 0.76
C ASN A 69 5.98 -3.49 0.33
N LYS A 70 6.47 -3.85 -0.86
CA LYS A 70 7.72 -3.29 -1.40
C LYS A 70 7.58 -1.83 -1.78
N ALA A 71 6.47 -1.45 -2.42
CA ALA A 71 6.13 -0.07 -2.70
C ALA A 71 6.03 0.78 -1.41
N GLU A 72 5.48 0.22 -0.33
CA GLU A 72 5.40 0.87 0.98
C GLU A 72 6.80 1.23 1.53
N VAL A 73 7.78 0.34 1.40
CA VAL A 73 9.15 0.64 1.83
C VAL A 73 9.71 1.85 1.09
N TYR A 74 9.57 1.90 -0.24
CA TYR A 74 10.03 3.06 -1.02
C TYR A 74 9.26 4.34 -0.67
N LEU A 75 7.98 4.21 -0.36
CA LEU A 75 7.10 5.34 -0.01
C LEU A 75 7.48 6.01 1.32
N HIS A 76 7.92 5.23 2.31
CA HIS A 76 8.14 5.71 3.68
C HIS A 76 9.61 5.88 4.04
N SER A 77 10.48 5.02 3.53
CA SER A 77 11.88 4.95 3.96
C SER A 77 12.80 5.71 3.02
N SER A 78 12.63 5.52 1.71
CA SER A 78 13.47 6.17 0.70
C SER A 78 12.85 7.44 0.12
N ALA A 79 11.56 7.67 0.37
CA ALA A 79 10.73 8.67 -0.31
C ALA A 79 10.88 8.63 -1.85
N ASP A 80 11.21 7.45 -2.40
CA ASP A 80 11.41 7.24 -3.83
C ASP A 80 10.05 6.96 -4.47
N PHE A 81 9.43 8.06 -4.91
CA PHE A 81 8.13 8.00 -5.58
C PHE A 81 8.14 7.08 -6.81
N SER A 82 9.21 7.14 -7.60
CA SER A 82 9.29 6.40 -8.86
C SER A 82 9.29 4.90 -8.60
N GLU A 83 10.09 4.43 -7.65
CA GLU A 83 10.09 3.01 -7.27
C GLU A 83 8.78 2.62 -6.57
N ALA A 84 8.21 3.47 -5.71
CA ALA A 84 6.92 3.18 -5.07
C ALA A 84 5.81 2.95 -6.10
N VAL A 85 5.68 3.83 -7.11
CA VAL A 85 4.69 3.68 -8.18
C VAL A 85 4.95 2.43 -9.02
N LYS A 86 6.21 2.20 -9.41
CA LYS A 86 6.59 1.00 -10.17
C LYS A 86 6.19 -0.29 -9.46
N TRP A 87 6.42 -0.40 -8.16
CA TRP A 87 6.02 -1.60 -7.42
C TRP A 87 4.51 -1.69 -7.20
N ALA A 88 3.80 -0.57 -7.08
CA ALA A 88 2.34 -0.57 -7.10
C ALA A 88 1.78 -1.05 -8.46
N ASP A 89 2.42 -0.68 -9.58
CA ASP A 89 2.04 -1.17 -10.92
C ASP A 89 2.23 -2.69 -11.06
N VAL A 90 3.32 -3.23 -10.51
CA VAL A 90 3.52 -4.69 -10.44
C VAL A 90 2.41 -5.37 -9.63
N ALA A 91 1.95 -4.76 -8.52
CA ALA A 91 0.82 -5.28 -7.75
C ALA A 91 -0.47 -5.29 -8.58
N ILE A 92 -0.77 -4.20 -9.29
CA ILE A 92 -1.93 -4.06 -10.17
C ILE A 92 -1.89 -5.11 -11.29
N GLU A 93 -0.73 -5.34 -11.91
CA GLU A 93 -0.57 -6.38 -12.94
C GLU A 93 -0.92 -7.77 -12.40
N ARG A 94 -0.38 -8.13 -11.23
CA ARG A 94 -0.66 -9.43 -10.58
C ARG A 94 -2.12 -9.57 -10.17
N ALA A 95 -2.72 -8.50 -9.64
CA ALA A 95 -4.13 -8.46 -9.27
C ALA A 95 -5.03 -8.67 -10.48
N ASN A 96 -4.72 -8.01 -11.60
CA ASN A 96 -5.45 -8.15 -12.86
C ASN A 96 -5.33 -9.56 -13.45
N ARG A 97 -4.14 -10.18 -13.40
CA ARG A 97 -3.91 -11.55 -13.87
C ARG A 97 -4.79 -12.56 -13.13
N GLN A 98 -4.89 -12.41 -11.81
CA GLN A 98 -5.64 -13.34 -10.96
C GLN A 98 -7.11 -12.95 -10.76
N ARG A 99 -7.48 -11.72 -11.13
CA ARG A 99 -8.82 -11.14 -10.91
C ARG A 99 -9.21 -11.15 -9.43
N CYS A 100 -8.24 -10.87 -8.55
CA CYS A 100 -8.42 -10.69 -7.12
C CYS A 100 -7.68 -9.42 -6.68
N TRP A 101 -8.15 -8.78 -5.61
CA TRP A 101 -7.52 -7.60 -5.00
C TRP A 101 -7.30 -6.43 -5.97
N GLN A 102 -8.10 -6.33 -7.03
CA GLN A 102 -7.90 -5.34 -8.09
C GLN A 102 -8.14 -3.92 -7.55
N ARG A 103 -9.19 -3.72 -6.74
CA ARG A 103 -9.44 -2.42 -6.11
C ARG A 103 -8.43 -2.11 -5.03
N GLU A 104 -7.95 -3.12 -4.29
CA GLU A 104 -6.92 -2.92 -3.27
C GLU A 104 -5.64 -2.38 -3.90
N ALA A 105 -5.15 -3.03 -4.97
CA ALA A 105 -3.92 -2.60 -5.64
C ALA A 105 -4.05 -1.20 -6.27
N LEU A 106 -5.20 -0.90 -6.89
CA LEU A 106 -5.48 0.44 -7.41
C LEU A 106 -5.61 1.48 -6.28
N GLY A 107 -6.30 1.17 -5.20
CA GLY A 107 -6.44 2.03 -4.02
C GLY A 107 -5.09 2.33 -3.38
N PHE A 108 -4.21 1.34 -3.32
CA PHE A 108 -2.85 1.51 -2.85
C PHE A 108 -2.05 2.49 -3.72
N LYS A 109 -2.10 2.34 -5.06
CA LYS A 109 -1.50 3.32 -5.97
C LYS A 109 -2.14 4.70 -5.82
N ALA A 110 -3.45 4.80 -5.60
CA ALA A 110 -4.15 6.08 -5.38
C ALA A 110 -3.61 6.82 -4.15
N ARG A 111 -3.32 6.10 -3.05
CA ARG A 111 -2.69 6.67 -1.85
C ARG A 111 -1.29 7.19 -2.11
N ILE A 112 -0.50 6.49 -2.92
CA ILE A 112 0.83 6.95 -3.35
C ILE A 112 0.68 8.24 -4.17
N LEU A 113 -0.17 8.25 -5.20
CA LEU A 113 -0.38 9.42 -6.06
C LEU A 113 -0.87 10.65 -5.26
N LEU A 114 -1.77 10.44 -4.30
CA LEU A 114 -2.21 11.48 -3.37
C LEU A 114 -1.03 12.04 -2.57
N LYS A 115 -0.20 11.18 -1.97
CA LYS A 115 0.93 11.61 -1.12
C LYS A 115 1.90 12.53 -1.87
N PHE A 116 2.05 12.33 -3.19
CA PHE A 116 2.94 13.11 -4.04
C PHE A 116 2.21 14.17 -4.91
N GLY A 117 0.94 14.45 -4.64
CA GLY A 117 0.20 15.52 -5.33
C GLY A 117 -0.02 15.29 -6.83
N ARG A 118 -0.06 14.03 -7.28
CA ARG A 118 -0.23 13.67 -8.71
C ARG A 118 -1.70 13.62 -9.11
N GLY A 119 -2.33 14.79 -9.12
CA GLY A 119 -3.77 14.96 -9.29
C GLY A 119 -4.37 14.39 -10.57
N ASP A 120 -3.69 14.60 -11.71
CA ASP A 120 -4.16 14.10 -13.01
C ASP A 120 -4.13 12.57 -13.09
N GLU A 121 -3.02 11.95 -12.68
CA GLU A 121 -2.90 10.50 -12.63
C GLU A 121 -3.84 9.89 -11.60
N LEU A 122 -4.02 10.54 -10.45
CA LEU A 122 -5.00 10.10 -9.46
C LEU A 122 -6.39 10.10 -10.10
N SER A 123 -6.73 11.16 -10.83
CA SER A 123 -8.01 11.27 -11.53
C SER A 123 -8.19 10.16 -12.57
N ASP A 124 -7.17 9.84 -13.37
CA ASP A 124 -7.20 8.73 -14.32
C ASP A 124 -7.40 7.39 -13.60
N LEU A 125 -6.71 7.18 -12.49
CA LEU A 125 -6.81 5.96 -11.69
C LEU A 125 -8.21 5.78 -11.06
N LEU A 126 -8.88 6.87 -10.68
CA LEU A 126 -10.27 6.81 -10.21
C LEU A 126 -11.24 6.33 -11.30
N GLU A 127 -11.02 6.74 -12.55
CA GLU A 127 -11.79 6.20 -13.69
C GLU A 127 -11.61 4.69 -13.82
N GLU A 128 -10.37 4.21 -13.70
CA GLU A 128 -10.09 2.78 -13.73
C GLU A 128 -10.82 2.02 -12.61
N ILE A 129 -10.79 2.54 -11.38
CA ILE A 129 -11.52 1.96 -10.24
C ILE A 129 -13.03 1.92 -10.50
N MET A 130 -13.61 2.97 -11.07
CA MET A 130 -15.04 3.03 -11.41
C MET A 130 -15.41 2.08 -12.57
N ALA A 131 -14.50 1.90 -13.52
CA ALA A 131 -14.68 1.03 -14.67
C ALA A 131 -14.60 -0.46 -14.30
N LEU A 132 -13.90 -0.82 -13.21
CA LEU A 132 -13.74 -2.21 -12.79
C LEU A 132 -15.08 -2.96 -12.64
N ARG A 133 -15.16 -4.10 -13.33
CA ARG A 133 -16.28 -5.06 -13.27
C ARG A 133 -15.81 -6.31 -12.56
N LEU A 134 -16.00 -6.34 -11.24
CA LEU A 134 -15.66 -7.51 -10.44
C LEU A 134 -16.66 -8.64 -10.66
N LYS A 135 -16.16 -9.86 -10.79
CA LYS A 135 -17.01 -11.05 -10.79
C LYS A 135 -17.62 -11.25 -9.40
N LYS A 136 -18.86 -11.73 -9.36
CA LYS A 136 -19.51 -12.10 -8.09
C LYS A 136 -18.63 -13.13 -7.36
N GLY A 137 -18.28 -12.85 -6.10
CA GLY A 137 -17.42 -13.71 -5.29
C GLY A 137 -15.92 -13.54 -5.51
N ALA A 138 -15.48 -12.57 -6.32
CA ALA A 138 -14.07 -12.20 -6.35
C ALA A 138 -13.64 -11.68 -4.97
N LEU A 139 -12.48 -12.17 -4.49
CA LEU A 139 -11.82 -11.63 -3.31
C LEU A 139 -11.28 -10.26 -3.68
N ASP A 140 -11.95 -9.22 -3.24
CA ASP A 140 -11.53 -7.84 -3.42
C ASP A 140 -12.06 -7.00 -2.26
N VAL A 141 -11.44 -5.84 -2.05
CA VAL A 141 -11.94 -4.87 -1.09
C VAL A 141 -13.13 -4.11 -1.64
N GLY A 142 -13.86 -3.48 -0.72
CA GLY A 142 -14.95 -2.59 -1.06
C GLY A 142 -14.49 -1.38 -1.86
N ARG A 143 -15.44 -0.53 -2.26
CA ARG A 143 -15.12 0.79 -2.80
C ARG A 143 -14.58 1.66 -1.67
N GLU A 144 -13.29 1.92 -1.66
CA GLU A 144 -12.60 2.82 -0.74
C GLU A 144 -12.81 4.29 -1.13
N ARG A 145 -12.48 5.23 -0.25
CA ARG A 145 -12.63 6.68 -0.51
C ARG A 145 -11.63 7.55 0.24
N ASP A 146 -10.74 6.97 1.03
CA ASP A 146 -9.83 7.73 1.90
C ASP A 146 -8.92 8.66 1.09
N PHE A 147 -8.46 8.23 -0.08
CA PHE A 147 -7.67 9.07 -0.98
C PHE A 147 -8.46 10.22 -1.62
N VAL A 148 -9.78 10.10 -1.77
CA VAL A 148 -10.65 11.21 -2.21
C VAL A 148 -10.91 12.18 -1.07
N ASP A 149 -11.25 11.65 0.11
CA ASP A 149 -11.58 12.47 1.27
C ASP A 149 -10.39 13.26 1.81
N ARG A 150 -9.17 12.77 1.56
CA ARG A 150 -7.91 13.41 1.96
C ARG A 150 -7.31 14.30 0.87
N ALA A 151 -7.85 14.29 -0.35
CA ALA A 151 -7.33 15.12 -1.43
C ALA A 151 -7.62 16.61 -1.17
N PRO A 152 -6.63 17.51 -1.26
CA PRO A 152 -6.89 18.93 -1.18
C PRO A 152 -7.80 19.40 -2.33
N PRO A 153 -8.60 20.47 -2.12
CA PRO A 153 -9.46 21.01 -3.17
C PRO A 153 -8.67 21.32 -4.45
N GLY A 154 -9.20 20.90 -5.60
CA GLY A 154 -8.57 21.13 -6.90
C GLY A 154 -7.52 20.09 -7.30
N LEU A 155 -7.09 19.19 -6.41
CA LEU A 155 -6.14 18.14 -6.77
C LEU A 155 -6.75 17.13 -7.75
N ILE A 156 -7.98 16.70 -7.52
CA ILE A 156 -8.69 15.76 -8.40
C ILE A 156 -9.55 16.59 -9.37
N ARG A 157 -9.56 16.19 -10.64
CA ARG A 157 -10.41 16.83 -11.66
C ARG A 157 -11.88 16.78 -11.21
N LYS A 158 -12.54 17.94 -11.27
CA LYS A 158 -13.86 18.13 -10.67
C LYS A 158 -14.90 17.12 -11.18
N ASP A 159 -14.95 16.91 -12.49
CA ASP A 159 -15.90 15.98 -13.13
C ASP A 159 -15.67 14.52 -12.72
N VAL A 160 -14.42 14.13 -12.50
CA VAL A 160 -14.04 12.80 -12.00
C VAL A 160 -14.43 12.65 -10.54
N LEU A 161 -14.13 13.67 -9.71
CA LEU A 161 -14.49 13.69 -8.29
C LEU A 161 -16.00 13.60 -8.09
N ASP A 162 -16.78 14.37 -8.85
CA ASP A 162 -18.24 14.37 -8.77
C ASP A 162 -18.80 12.96 -9.10
N ARG A 163 -18.32 12.32 -10.18
CA ARG A 163 -18.69 10.93 -10.52
C ARG A 163 -18.23 9.90 -9.51
N TYR A 164 -17.05 10.06 -8.93
CA TYR A 164 -16.55 9.15 -7.90
C TYR A 164 -17.40 9.24 -6.63
N ASN A 165 -17.84 10.43 -6.24
CA ASN A 165 -18.75 10.62 -5.11
C ASN A 165 -20.11 9.95 -5.35
N GLU A 166 -20.62 9.94 -6.58
CA GLU A 166 -21.82 9.16 -6.93
C GLU A 166 -21.55 7.65 -6.88
N PHE A 167 -20.40 7.20 -7.40
CA PHE A 167 -19.98 5.81 -7.40
C PHE A 167 -19.75 5.26 -5.98
N ARG A 168 -19.16 6.06 -5.09
CA ARG A 168 -18.95 5.75 -3.68
C ARG A 168 -19.34 6.97 -2.81
N PRO A 169 -20.62 7.04 -2.38
CA PRO A 169 -21.09 8.13 -1.53
C PRO A 169 -20.49 8.13 -0.12
N LYS A 170 -20.53 9.33 0.46
CA LYS A 170 -20.43 9.66 1.89
C LYS A 170 -20.97 8.61 2.86
N ARG A 171 -20.22 7.83 3.65
CA ARG A 171 -20.83 7.06 4.75
C ARG A 171 -20.38 7.57 6.11
N GLU A 172 -21.26 7.46 7.09
CA GLU A 172 -20.98 7.83 8.48
C GLU A 172 -19.82 7.01 9.08
N THR A 173 -19.61 5.80 8.57
CA THR A 173 -18.54 4.88 9.00
C THR A 173 -17.19 5.18 8.34
N ASP A 174 -17.13 6.10 7.38
CA ASP A 174 -15.88 6.43 6.70
C ASP A 174 -15.07 7.38 7.62
N SER A 175 -14.20 6.82 8.47
CA SER A 175 -13.41 7.60 9.44
C SER A 175 -12.19 8.27 8.81
N SER A 176 -11.97 9.55 9.10
CA SER A 176 -10.82 10.37 8.68
C SER A 176 -9.57 10.16 9.55
N ALA A 177 -9.30 8.93 9.97
CA ALA A 177 -8.13 8.62 10.81
C ALA A 177 -6.86 8.66 9.96
N ASP A 178 -6.44 9.88 9.60
CA ASP A 178 -5.10 10.35 9.21
C ASP A 178 -5.29 11.60 8.34
N MET A 179 -5.26 12.77 9.00
CA MET A 179 -5.29 14.07 8.31
C MET A 179 -4.21 14.10 7.22
N PRO A 180 -4.51 14.60 6.01
CA PRO A 180 -3.51 14.75 4.95
C PRO A 180 -2.38 15.69 5.41
N PRO A 181 -1.14 15.52 4.89
CA PRO A 181 -0.07 16.48 5.13
C PRO A 181 -0.51 17.87 4.65
N ARG A 182 -0.01 18.92 5.31
CA ARG A 182 -0.24 20.31 4.89
C ARG A 182 0.32 20.49 3.48
N PHE A 183 -0.54 20.81 2.52
CA PHE A 183 -0.15 21.11 1.15
C PHE A 183 0.28 22.58 1.05
N GLU A 184 1.49 22.82 0.54
CA GLU A 184 1.93 24.15 0.09
C GLU A 184 1.92 24.13 -1.44
N PRO A 185 1.10 24.96 -2.11
CA PRO A 185 1.09 25.04 -3.56
C PRO A 185 2.47 25.53 -4.05
N PRO A 186 2.95 25.07 -5.23
CA PRO A 186 4.14 25.64 -5.86
C PRO A 186 3.90 27.14 -6.06
N GLU A 187 4.87 27.97 -5.65
CA GLU A 187 4.84 29.41 -5.96
C GLU A 187 4.62 29.57 -7.46
N GLU A 188 3.52 30.22 -7.82
CA GLU A 188 3.29 30.66 -9.20
C GLU A 188 4.50 31.51 -9.61
N ALA A 189 5.24 31.03 -10.61
CA ALA A 189 6.27 31.82 -11.26
C ALA A 189 5.58 33.02 -11.93
N LEU A 190 5.52 34.14 -11.20
CA LEU A 190 5.21 35.47 -11.73
C LEU A 190 6.35 35.96 -12.64
#